data_AF-A0A6A2XCQ5-F1
#
_entry.id   AF-A0A6A2XCQ5-F1
#
_cell.length_a   1.000
_cell.length_b   1.000
_cell.length_c   1.000
_cell.angle_alpha   90.00
_cell.angle_beta   90.00
_cell.angle_gamma   90.00
#
_symmetry.space_group_name_H-M   'P 1'
#
loop_
_entity.id
_entity.type
_entity.pdbx_description
1 polymer ?
#
loop_
_entity_poly.entity_id
_entity_poly.type
_entity_poly.pdbx_seq_one_letter_code
_entity_poly.pdbx_strand_id
1 'polypeptide(L)'
;MEQLRSIELGGLIEADEEQLCISIQRMQYLHYLRLNSQPQFALKLDALPSAPPYLEKLFLVGKLGKVPHWFNTLVNLKFLSLQKSELGEDAISHIQTLPNLVQLDLAKNAFVGEHLCFVEGFKKLQRLYLRGLSELKEIVIEDGMMPGLKELNVMACKELRQLPNGWKHQTHLKAVHLYDVSSELVESICGKGMDHHPTKPFILLTRTDDEDEAQVESKWVHQILN
;
A
#
# COMPACT_ATOMS: atom_id res chain seq x y z
N MET A 1 12.96 -7.73 33.36
CA MET A 1 12.69 -8.67 32.25
C MET A 1 12.34 -7.86 31.03
N GLU A 2 13.22 -7.84 30.02
CA GLU A 2 12.96 -7.14 28.77
C GLU A 2 12.05 -8.01 27.90
N GLN A 3 10.81 -7.56 27.68
CA GLN A 3 9.88 -8.26 26.79
C GLN A 3 10.18 -7.89 25.35
N LEU A 4 10.12 -8.89 24.47
CA LEU A 4 10.41 -8.74 23.06
C LEU A 4 9.38 -7.81 22.39
N ARG A 5 9.86 -6.76 21.71
CA ARG A 5 9.02 -5.75 21.04
C ARG A 5 9.01 -5.87 19.52
N SER A 6 9.87 -6.70 18.96
CA SER A 6 10.04 -6.87 17.52
C SER A 6 10.32 -8.33 17.20
N ILE A 7 9.63 -8.86 16.20
CA ILE A 7 9.89 -10.20 15.66
C ILE A 7 9.95 -10.16 14.14
N GLU A 8 10.93 -10.91 13.62
CA GLU A 8 10.99 -11.29 12.22
C GLU A 8 11.13 -12.80 12.14
N LEU A 9 10.21 -13.45 11.43
CA LEU A 9 10.27 -14.88 11.16
C LEU A 9 10.14 -15.10 9.65
N GLY A 10 10.96 -16.01 9.13
CA GLY A 10 10.99 -16.34 7.72
C GLY A 10 11.03 -17.84 7.49
N GLY A 11 10.64 -18.25 6.29
CA GLY A 11 10.59 -19.65 5.91
C GLY A 11 9.37 -20.39 6.48
N LEU A 12 8.32 -19.66 6.84
CA LEU A 12 7.10 -20.23 7.41
C LEU A 12 6.37 -21.11 6.39
N ILE A 13 5.84 -22.22 6.87
CA ILE A 13 4.94 -23.11 6.14
C ILE A 13 3.58 -23.16 6.83
N GLU A 14 2.56 -23.73 6.18
CA GLU A 14 1.21 -23.80 6.72
C GLU A 14 1.13 -24.55 8.06
N ALA A 15 1.98 -25.55 8.27
CA ALA A 15 2.04 -26.34 9.51
C ALA A 15 2.51 -25.52 10.73
N ASP A 16 3.15 -24.36 10.52
CA ASP A 16 3.63 -23.52 11.61
C ASP A 16 2.53 -22.68 12.26
N GLU A 17 1.36 -22.56 11.63
CA GLU A 17 0.30 -21.62 12.00
C GLU A 17 -0.05 -21.65 13.49
N GLU A 18 -0.35 -22.82 14.05
CA GLU A 18 -0.81 -22.94 15.43
C GLU A 18 0.28 -22.47 16.41
N GLN A 19 1.50 -22.98 16.27
CA GLN A 19 2.61 -22.66 17.18
C GLN A 19 3.05 -21.19 17.03
N LEU A 20 3.02 -20.67 15.80
CA LEU A 20 3.28 -19.28 15.49
C LEU A 20 2.25 -18.37 16.19
N CYS A 21 0.96 -18.65 16.02
CA CYS A 21 -0.11 -17.85 16.59
C CYS A 21 -0.10 -17.90 18.12
N ILE A 22 0.14 -19.07 18.73
CA ILE A 22 0.33 -19.21 20.19
C ILE A 22 1.50 -18.35 20.68
N SER A 23 2.61 -18.32 19.93
CA SER A 23 3.80 -17.55 20.29
C SER A 23 3.51 -16.05 20.22
N ILE A 24 2.90 -15.58 19.12
CA ILE A 24 2.50 -14.18 18.93
C ILE A 24 1.53 -13.72 20.02
N GLN A 25 0.54 -14.55 20.36
CA GLN A 25 -0.45 -14.23 21.39
C GLN A 25 0.18 -13.97 22.78
N ARG A 26 1.31 -14.62 23.09
CA ARG A 26 2.04 -14.42 24.35
C ARG A 26 2.85 -13.12 24.38
N MET A 27 3.08 -12.50 23.23
CA MET A 27 3.92 -11.31 23.08
C MET A 27 3.09 -10.04 23.17
N GLN A 28 2.58 -9.76 24.37
CA GLN A 28 1.63 -8.66 24.60
C GLN A 28 2.20 -7.27 24.33
N TYR A 29 3.53 -7.11 24.25
CA TYR A 29 4.22 -5.83 24.05
C TYR A 29 4.89 -5.74 22.66
N LEU A 30 4.45 -6.58 21.72
CA LEU A 30 4.95 -6.57 20.36
C LEU A 30 4.51 -5.30 19.62
N HIS A 31 5.47 -4.57 19.06
CA HIS A 31 5.25 -3.35 18.27
C HIS A 31 5.56 -3.56 16.78
N TYR A 32 6.43 -4.53 16.47
CA TYR A 32 6.83 -4.86 15.11
C TYR A 32 6.72 -6.37 14.88
N LEU A 33 6.05 -6.74 13.79
CA LEU A 33 5.91 -8.13 13.34
C LEU A 33 6.20 -8.22 11.85
N ARG A 34 7.20 -9.02 11.47
CA ARG A 34 7.47 -9.43 10.09
C ARG A 34 7.38 -10.95 9.97
N LEU A 35 6.53 -11.41 9.07
CA LEU A 35 6.34 -12.83 8.77
C LEU A 35 6.55 -13.06 7.28
N ASN A 36 7.32 -14.08 6.94
CA ASN A 36 7.64 -14.43 5.57
C ASN A 36 7.44 -15.94 5.34
N SER A 37 6.46 -16.29 4.51
CA SER A 37 6.24 -17.67 4.10
C SER A 37 7.17 -18.11 2.98
N GLN A 38 7.40 -19.41 2.91
CA GLN A 38 8.03 -20.03 1.74
C GLN A 38 7.17 -19.80 0.49
N PRO A 39 7.75 -19.60 -0.71
CA PRO A 39 6.99 -19.26 -1.92
C PRO A 39 5.86 -20.22 -2.31
N GLN A 40 5.95 -21.49 -1.91
CA GLN A 40 4.97 -22.54 -2.22
C GLN A 40 3.85 -22.66 -1.17
N PHE A 41 3.95 -21.96 -0.05
CA PHE A 41 3.06 -22.13 1.09
C PHE A 41 2.29 -20.85 1.37
N ALA A 42 1.00 -21.01 1.70
CA ALA A 42 0.20 -19.91 2.20
C ALA A 42 0.69 -19.49 3.61
N LEU A 43 0.63 -18.19 3.87
CA LEU A 43 0.86 -17.65 5.20
C LEU A 43 -0.45 -17.69 5.99
N LYS A 44 -0.65 -18.74 6.79
CA LYS A 44 -1.87 -18.87 7.60
C LYS A 44 -1.70 -18.22 8.96
N LEU A 45 -2.69 -17.41 9.34
CA LEU A 45 -2.73 -16.62 10.58
C LEU A 45 -4.14 -16.59 11.20
N ASP A 46 -5.02 -17.50 10.78
CA ASP A 46 -6.41 -17.54 11.23
C ASP A 46 -6.50 -18.07 12.68
N ALA A 47 -5.54 -18.89 13.11
CA ALA A 47 -5.44 -19.40 14.49
C ALA A 47 -5.14 -18.32 15.55
N LEU A 48 -4.75 -17.11 15.16
CA LEU A 48 -4.54 -16.01 16.09
C LEU A 48 -5.89 -15.37 16.46
N PRO A 49 -6.29 -15.36 17.75
CA PRO A 49 -7.58 -14.78 18.14
C PRO A 49 -7.66 -13.26 17.98
N SER A 50 -6.56 -12.56 18.26
CA SER A 50 -6.48 -11.09 18.20
C SER A 50 -5.05 -10.64 17.96
N ALA A 51 -4.84 -9.50 17.29
CA ALA A 51 -3.51 -8.92 17.17
C ALA A 51 -2.94 -8.50 18.54
N PRO A 52 -1.61 -8.52 18.74
CA PRO A 52 -0.99 -7.87 19.89
C PRO A 52 -1.41 -6.40 19.97
N PRO A 53 -1.82 -5.90 21.16
CA PRO A 53 -2.52 -4.63 21.28
C PRO A 53 -1.66 -3.41 20.92
N TYR A 54 -0.33 -3.51 21.04
CA TYR A 54 0.61 -2.43 20.74
C TYR A 54 1.26 -2.55 19.36
N LEU A 55 0.75 -3.43 18.49
CA LEU A 55 1.34 -3.64 17.18
C LEU A 55 1.21 -2.39 16.30
N GLU A 56 2.34 -1.77 15.98
CA GLU A 56 2.38 -0.55 15.15
C GLU A 56 2.82 -0.83 13.71
N LYS A 57 3.56 -1.91 13.50
CA LYS A 57 4.21 -2.26 12.23
C LYS A 57 3.98 -3.73 11.90
N LEU A 58 3.34 -4.00 10.77
CA LEU A 58 3.02 -5.34 10.30
C LEU A 58 3.51 -5.52 8.86
N PHE A 59 4.37 -6.52 8.67
CA PHE A 59 4.93 -6.90 7.37
C PHE A 59 4.61 -8.37 7.10
N LEU A 60 3.77 -8.64 6.11
CA LEU A 60 3.42 -9.99 5.70
C LEU A 60 3.93 -10.24 4.29
N VAL A 61 4.73 -11.28 4.12
CA VAL A 61 5.27 -11.71 2.83
C VAL A 61 4.83 -13.15 2.60
N GLY A 62 4.02 -13.38 1.56
CA GLY A 62 3.43 -14.68 1.30
C GLY A 62 1.96 -14.60 0.94
N LYS A 63 1.46 -15.67 0.34
CA LYS A 63 0.06 -15.80 -0.10
C LYS A 63 -0.88 -15.80 1.09
N LEU A 64 -1.81 -14.86 1.12
CA LEU A 64 -2.87 -14.76 2.14
C LEU A 64 -4.24 -15.15 1.54
N GLY A 65 -4.55 -14.67 0.33
CA GLY A 65 -5.86 -14.82 -0.33
C GLY A 65 -6.99 -13.98 0.29
N LYS A 66 -7.00 -13.84 1.61
CA LYS A 66 -7.89 -12.98 2.40
C LYS A 66 -7.12 -12.38 3.57
N VAL A 67 -7.60 -11.29 4.15
CA VAL A 67 -7.05 -10.82 5.44
C VAL A 67 -7.54 -11.72 6.59
N PRO A 68 -6.69 -12.02 7.58
CA PRO A 68 -7.09 -12.67 8.82
C PRO A 68 -8.20 -11.91 9.56
N HIS A 69 -9.08 -12.64 10.23
CA HIS A 69 -10.27 -12.09 10.90
C HIS A 69 -9.97 -11.01 11.95
N TRP A 70 -8.77 -11.05 12.55
CA TRP A 70 -8.33 -10.10 13.57
C TRP A 70 -7.80 -8.78 13.00
N PHE A 71 -7.78 -8.56 11.68
CA PHE A 71 -7.29 -7.29 11.10
C PHE A 71 -8.03 -6.05 11.63
N ASN A 72 -9.32 -6.18 11.93
CA ASN A 72 -10.11 -5.11 12.55
C ASN A 72 -9.66 -4.76 13.99
N THR A 73 -8.87 -5.62 14.65
CA THR A 73 -8.34 -5.38 16.01
C THR A 73 -7.06 -4.54 16.01
N LEU A 74 -6.48 -4.25 14.84
CA LEU A 74 -5.21 -3.53 14.65
C LEU A 74 -5.35 -2.02 14.88
N VAL A 75 -5.88 -1.62 16.03
CA VAL A 75 -6.21 -0.22 16.34
C VAL A 75 -4.98 0.68 16.42
N ASN A 76 -3.80 0.15 16.74
CA ASN A 76 -2.55 0.92 16.86
C ASN A 76 -1.64 0.82 15.62
N LEU A 77 -2.08 0.11 14.58
CA LEU A 77 -1.24 -0.13 13.41
C LEU A 77 -1.07 1.15 12.60
N LYS A 78 0.20 1.53 12.39
CA LYS A 78 0.61 2.72 11.63
C LYS A 78 1.18 2.35 10.26
N PHE A 79 1.81 1.18 10.15
CA PHE A 79 2.46 0.71 8.93
C PHE A 79 2.04 -0.71 8.60
N LEU A 80 1.47 -0.89 7.41
CA LEU A 80 1.11 -2.19 6.86
C LEU A 80 1.84 -2.39 5.53
N SER A 81 2.59 -3.49 5.42
CA SER A 81 3.17 -3.94 4.17
C SER A 81 2.73 -5.37 3.89
N LEU A 82 2.14 -5.56 2.71
CA LEU A 82 1.67 -6.83 2.21
C LEU A 82 2.42 -7.11 0.92
N GLN A 83 3.06 -8.28 0.83
CA GLN A 83 3.79 -8.70 -0.35
C GLN A 83 3.38 -10.10 -0.76
N LYS A 84 3.11 -10.31 -2.05
CA LYS A 84 2.67 -11.62 -2.58
C LYS A 84 1.42 -12.17 -1.91
N SER A 85 0.57 -11.30 -1.39
CA SER A 85 -0.61 -11.66 -0.61
C SER A 85 -1.79 -12.15 -1.44
N GLU A 86 -1.83 -11.86 -2.75
CA GLU A 86 -2.91 -12.28 -3.66
C GLU A 86 -4.30 -11.92 -3.14
N LEU A 87 -4.48 -10.70 -2.64
CA LEU A 87 -5.74 -10.23 -2.08
C LEU A 87 -6.70 -9.74 -3.18
N GLY A 88 -7.99 -10.05 -3.02
CA GLY A 88 -9.07 -9.45 -3.80
C GLY A 88 -9.64 -8.16 -3.17
N GLU A 89 -10.69 -7.61 -3.79
CA GLU A 89 -11.33 -6.35 -3.35
C GLU A 89 -11.90 -6.42 -1.92
N ASP A 90 -12.53 -7.53 -1.53
CA ASP A 90 -13.09 -7.73 -0.19
C ASP A 90 -12.03 -7.49 0.91
N ALA A 91 -10.80 -7.94 0.69
CA ALA A 91 -9.70 -7.75 1.63
C ALA A 91 -9.28 -6.28 1.75
N ILE A 92 -9.35 -5.51 0.66
CA ILE A 92 -9.04 -4.08 0.66
C ILE A 92 -10.11 -3.31 1.47
N SER A 93 -11.38 -3.72 1.42
CA SER A 93 -12.45 -3.11 2.23
C SER A 93 -12.14 -3.21 3.73
N HIS A 94 -11.64 -4.36 4.21
CA HIS A 94 -11.25 -4.53 5.60
C HIS A 94 -10.03 -3.70 5.98
N ILE A 95 -9.03 -3.59 5.10
CA ILE A 95 -7.81 -2.81 5.36
C ILE A 95 -8.13 -1.32 5.50
N GLN A 96 -9.08 -0.80 4.71
CA GLN A 96 -9.54 0.60 4.78
C GLN A 96 -10.07 0.99 6.17
N THR A 97 -10.66 0.04 6.92
CA THR A 97 -11.21 0.31 8.25
C THR A 97 -10.16 0.59 9.33
N LEU A 98 -8.86 0.40 9.04
CA LEU A 98 -7.79 0.59 10.02
C LEU A 98 -7.66 2.07 10.45
N PRO A 99 -7.97 2.39 11.73
CA PRO A 99 -8.23 3.77 12.13
C PRO A 99 -6.99 4.66 12.21
N ASN A 100 -5.82 4.05 12.38
CA ASN A 100 -4.55 4.75 12.60
C ASN A 100 -3.49 4.46 11.53
N LEU A 101 -3.87 3.83 10.42
CA LEU A 101 -2.93 3.49 9.36
C LEU A 101 -2.41 4.76 8.70
N VAL A 102 -1.09 4.93 8.70
CA VAL A 102 -0.38 6.07 8.12
C VAL A 102 0.25 5.69 6.78
N GLN A 103 0.67 4.44 6.64
CA GLN A 103 1.32 3.95 5.44
C GLN A 103 0.82 2.55 5.07
N LEU A 104 0.44 2.41 3.80
CA LEU A 104 0.05 1.15 3.19
C LEU A 104 1.00 0.86 2.03
N ASP A 105 1.47 -0.38 1.98
CA ASP A 105 2.38 -0.86 0.95
C ASP A 105 1.90 -2.21 0.42
N LEU A 106 1.41 -2.22 -0.82
CA LEU A 106 0.97 -3.39 -1.55
C LEU A 106 2.01 -3.70 -2.63
N ALA A 107 2.75 -4.80 -2.48
CA ALA A 107 3.84 -5.15 -3.39
C ALA A 107 3.78 -6.57 -3.96
N LYS A 108 4.39 -6.78 -5.12
CA LYS A 108 4.60 -8.11 -5.73
C LYS A 108 3.31 -8.93 -5.80
N ASN A 109 2.30 -8.42 -6.50
CA ASN A 109 0.96 -9.02 -6.58
C ASN A 109 0.31 -9.25 -5.20
N ALA A 110 0.44 -8.26 -4.31
CA ALA A 110 -0.31 -8.24 -3.06
C ALA A 110 -1.82 -8.05 -3.29
N PHE A 111 -2.20 -7.41 -4.38
CA PHE A 111 -3.57 -7.28 -4.86
C PHE A 111 -3.68 -7.91 -6.25
N VAL A 112 -4.76 -8.65 -6.48
CA VAL A 112 -5.11 -9.30 -7.75
C VAL A 112 -6.50 -8.80 -8.14
N GLY A 113 -6.53 -7.90 -9.11
CA GLY A 113 -7.73 -7.23 -9.57
C GLY A 113 -7.38 -6.09 -10.50
N GLU A 114 -8.29 -5.76 -11.40
CA GLU A 114 -8.08 -4.70 -12.39
C GLU A 114 -8.33 -3.30 -11.82
N HIS A 115 -9.20 -3.20 -10.82
CA HIS A 115 -9.63 -1.94 -10.23
C HIS A 115 -9.34 -1.96 -8.72
N LEU A 116 -8.50 -1.06 -8.25
CA LEU A 116 -8.25 -0.90 -6.81
C LEU A 116 -9.09 0.26 -6.27
N CYS A 117 -10.20 -0.09 -5.63
CA CYS A 117 -11.22 0.87 -5.19
C CYS A 117 -11.11 1.19 -3.69
N PHE A 118 -11.02 2.48 -3.38
CA PHE A 118 -10.99 3.01 -2.04
C PHE A 118 -12.27 3.80 -1.74
N VAL A 119 -13.30 3.08 -1.26
CA VAL A 119 -14.67 3.58 -1.04
C VAL A 119 -15.01 3.84 0.43
N GLU A 120 -14.37 3.13 1.36
CA GLU A 120 -14.49 3.37 2.82
C GLU A 120 -13.40 4.34 3.30
N GLY A 121 -12.27 4.36 2.58
CA GLY A 121 -11.19 5.29 2.79
C GLY A 121 -10.33 5.04 4.01
N PHE A 122 -9.30 5.86 4.18
CA PHE A 122 -8.41 5.86 5.34
C PHE A 122 -8.39 7.23 6.00
N LYS A 123 -8.68 7.26 7.31
CA LYS A 123 -8.72 8.51 8.09
C LYS A 123 -7.36 9.19 8.24
N LYS A 124 -6.27 8.42 8.29
CA LYS A 124 -4.92 8.92 8.62
C LYS A 124 -3.83 8.54 7.61
N LEU A 125 -4.19 7.90 6.49
CA LEU A 125 -3.21 7.44 5.52
C LEU A 125 -2.54 8.65 4.86
N GLN A 126 -1.20 8.64 4.89
CA GLN A 126 -0.37 9.70 4.29
C GLN A 126 0.43 9.18 3.10
N ARG A 127 0.76 7.89 3.07
CA ARG A 127 1.59 7.30 2.01
C ARG A 127 1.00 5.99 1.52
N LEU A 128 0.78 5.92 0.20
CA LEU A 128 0.32 4.72 -0.48
C LEU A 128 1.38 4.25 -1.49
N TYR A 129 1.88 3.02 -1.29
CA TYR A 129 2.82 2.38 -2.20
C TYR A 129 2.14 1.20 -2.90
N LEU A 130 2.14 1.23 -4.22
CA LEU A 130 1.61 0.19 -5.10
C LEU A 130 2.73 -0.28 -6.02
N ARG A 131 3.26 -1.49 -5.81
CA ARG A 131 4.50 -1.92 -6.46
C ARG A 131 4.41 -3.30 -7.08
N GLY A 132 4.48 -3.41 -8.40
CA GLY A 132 4.43 -4.69 -9.09
C GLY A 132 3.07 -5.35 -8.92
N LEU A 133 1.99 -4.61 -9.18
CA LEU A 133 0.63 -5.12 -9.25
C LEU A 133 0.30 -5.32 -10.74
N SER A 134 0.49 -6.54 -11.25
CA SER A 134 0.54 -6.78 -12.70
C SER A 134 -0.79 -6.60 -13.42
N GLU A 135 -1.92 -6.77 -12.73
CA GLU A 135 -3.26 -6.69 -13.32
C GLU A 135 -3.93 -5.33 -13.12
N LEU A 136 -3.33 -4.46 -12.29
CA LEU A 136 -3.92 -3.18 -11.92
C LEU A 136 -3.99 -2.23 -13.12
N LYS A 137 -5.21 -1.90 -13.56
CA LYS A 137 -5.49 -0.97 -14.66
C LYS A 137 -5.93 0.40 -14.17
N GLU A 138 -6.62 0.44 -13.03
CA GLU A 138 -7.19 1.67 -12.48
C GLU A 138 -7.13 1.70 -10.95
N ILE A 139 -6.92 2.91 -10.41
CA ILE A 139 -7.03 3.20 -8.98
C ILE A 139 -8.18 4.18 -8.81
N VAL A 140 -9.19 3.80 -8.03
CA VAL A 140 -10.35 4.64 -7.72
C VAL A 140 -10.25 5.08 -6.28
N ILE A 141 -10.23 6.39 -6.04
CA ILE A 141 -10.31 6.98 -4.70
C ILE A 141 -11.56 7.85 -4.68
N GLU A 142 -12.57 7.43 -3.94
CA GLU A 142 -13.79 8.23 -3.75
C GLU A 142 -13.49 9.54 -3.03
N ASP A 143 -14.26 10.58 -3.33
CA ASP A 143 -14.03 11.92 -2.79
C ASP A 143 -14.05 11.92 -1.27
N GLY A 144 -13.02 12.51 -0.67
CA GLY A 144 -12.87 12.56 0.78
C GLY A 144 -12.44 11.25 1.45
N MET A 145 -12.20 10.16 0.71
CA MET A 145 -11.81 8.87 1.29
C MET A 145 -10.35 8.78 1.73
N MET A 146 -9.46 9.66 1.25
CA MET A 146 -8.09 9.74 1.76
C MET A 146 -7.68 11.20 1.99
N PRO A 147 -8.30 11.88 2.97
CA PRO A 147 -8.12 13.32 3.15
C PRO A 147 -6.69 13.67 3.56
N GLY A 148 -5.93 12.72 4.14
CA GLY A 148 -4.56 12.92 4.59
C GLY A 148 -3.47 12.48 3.61
N LEU A 149 -3.81 11.99 2.41
CA LEU A 149 -2.83 11.41 1.48
C LEU A 149 -1.85 12.49 1.00
N LYS A 150 -0.55 12.26 1.22
CA LYS A 150 0.54 13.16 0.84
C LYS A 150 1.38 12.61 -0.30
N GLU A 151 1.56 11.29 -0.35
CA GLU A 151 2.40 10.63 -1.34
C GLU A 151 1.70 9.41 -1.93
N LEU A 152 1.66 9.36 -3.25
CA LEU A 152 1.27 8.19 -4.03
C LEU A 152 2.49 7.68 -4.80
N ASN A 153 2.86 6.43 -4.60
CA ASN A 153 4.00 5.82 -5.26
C ASN A 153 3.52 4.57 -6.01
N VAL A 154 3.64 4.60 -7.33
CA VAL A 154 3.28 3.50 -8.22
C VAL A 154 4.51 3.05 -8.98
N MET A 155 4.92 1.80 -8.80
CA MET A 155 6.09 1.23 -9.46
C MET A 155 5.77 -0.11 -10.09
N ALA A 156 6.24 -0.37 -11.30
CA ALA A 156 6.08 -1.66 -11.99
C ALA A 156 4.60 -2.12 -12.13
N CYS A 157 3.66 -1.19 -12.22
CA CYS A 157 2.25 -1.45 -12.49
C CYS A 157 1.97 -1.13 -13.97
N LYS A 158 2.39 -2.04 -14.85
CA LYS A 158 2.51 -1.80 -16.31
C LYS A 158 1.18 -1.60 -17.02
N GLU A 159 0.09 -2.12 -16.45
CA GLU A 159 -1.25 -2.00 -17.01
C GLU A 159 -1.98 -0.75 -16.50
N LEU A 160 -1.42 0.00 -15.54
CA LEU A 160 -2.08 1.18 -14.97
C LEU A 160 -2.14 2.31 -16.01
N ARG A 161 -3.35 2.69 -16.41
CA ARG A 161 -3.61 3.63 -17.52
C ARG A 161 -3.75 5.07 -17.09
N GLN A 162 -4.28 5.30 -15.89
CA GLN A 162 -4.56 6.64 -15.38
C GLN A 162 -4.32 6.74 -13.87
N LEU A 163 -4.04 7.95 -13.41
CA LEU A 163 -4.12 8.31 -12.00
C LEU A 163 -5.59 8.48 -11.58
N PRO A 164 -5.92 8.36 -10.27
CA PRO A 164 -7.29 8.52 -9.80
C PRO A 164 -7.94 9.82 -10.25
N ASN A 165 -9.22 9.80 -10.63
CA ASN A 165 -9.93 11.01 -11.00
C ASN A 165 -9.83 12.07 -9.88
N GLY A 166 -9.60 13.33 -10.27
CA GLY A 166 -9.48 14.42 -9.30
C GLY A 166 -8.19 14.42 -8.47
N TRP A 167 -7.21 13.53 -8.72
CA TRP A 167 -5.93 13.51 -7.97
C TRP A 167 -5.22 14.87 -7.92
N LYS A 168 -5.37 15.70 -8.97
CA LYS A 168 -4.81 17.06 -9.03
C LYS A 168 -5.48 18.03 -8.05
N HIS A 169 -6.74 17.80 -7.69
CA HIS A 169 -7.54 18.61 -6.77
C HIS A 169 -7.38 18.17 -5.31
N GLN A 170 -6.68 17.06 -5.05
CA GLN A 170 -6.39 16.62 -3.68
C GLN A 170 -5.39 17.57 -3.01
N THR A 171 -5.91 18.46 -2.17
CA THR A 171 -5.16 19.54 -1.51
C THR A 171 -4.06 19.08 -0.54
N HIS A 172 -4.03 17.80 -0.17
CA HIS A 172 -2.99 17.25 0.70
C HIS A 172 -1.92 16.47 -0.07
N LEU A 173 -2.21 16.06 -1.32
CA LEU A 173 -1.28 15.29 -2.13
C LEU A 173 -0.14 16.22 -2.60
N LYS A 174 1.09 15.86 -2.23
CA LYS A 174 2.30 16.65 -2.50
C LYS A 174 3.19 16.02 -3.55
N ALA A 175 3.23 14.69 -3.60
CA ALA A 175 4.09 13.96 -4.52
C ALA A 175 3.40 12.73 -5.12
N VAL A 176 3.62 12.52 -6.41
CA VAL A 176 3.31 11.27 -7.10
C VAL A 176 4.57 10.76 -7.77
N HIS A 177 4.93 9.51 -7.49
CA HIS A 177 6.09 8.85 -8.06
C HIS A 177 5.61 7.73 -8.97
N LEU A 178 6.03 7.75 -10.24
CA LEU A 178 5.70 6.73 -11.22
C LEU A 178 6.97 6.12 -11.81
N TYR A 179 7.00 4.80 -11.91
CA TYR A 179 8.08 4.07 -12.56
C TYR A 179 7.56 2.79 -13.18
N ASP A 180 7.95 2.48 -14.42
CA ASP A 180 7.50 1.26 -15.12
C ASP A 180 5.97 1.08 -15.07
N VAL A 181 5.25 2.13 -15.49
CA VAL A 181 3.78 2.17 -15.68
C VAL A 181 3.43 2.11 -17.17
N SER A 182 2.15 2.09 -17.53
CA SER A 182 1.75 2.02 -18.94
C SER A 182 2.25 3.23 -19.75
N SER A 183 2.50 3.02 -21.05
CA SER A 183 2.82 4.12 -21.97
C SER A 183 1.68 5.14 -22.06
N GLU A 184 0.44 4.68 -22.04
CA GLU A 184 -0.76 5.53 -21.99
C GLU A 184 -0.73 6.53 -20.83
N LEU A 185 -0.37 6.05 -19.63
CA LEU A 185 -0.22 6.91 -18.45
C LEU A 185 0.93 7.92 -18.63
N VAL A 186 2.08 7.46 -19.12
CA VAL A 186 3.24 8.33 -19.39
C VAL A 186 2.89 9.43 -20.39
N GLU A 187 2.26 9.08 -21.51
CA GLU A 187 1.83 10.02 -22.54
C GLU A 187 0.80 11.03 -22.01
N SER A 188 -0.13 10.59 -21.15
CA SER A 188 -1.15 11.48 -20.55
C SER A 188 -0.53 12.56 -19.65
N ILE A 189 0.65 12.30 -19.08
CA ILE A 189 1.35 13.21 -18.16
C ILE A 189 2.38 14.06 -18.89
N CYS A 190 3.18 13.44 -19.76
CA CYS A 190 4.36 14.06 -20.38
C CYS A 190 4.14 14.51 -21.83
N GLY A 191 3.04 14.11 -22.46
CA GLY A 191 2.79 14.29 -23.89
C GLY A 191 3.36 13.15 -24.75
N LYS A 192 2.98 13.14 -26.04
CA LYS A 192 3.37 12.11 -27.01
C LYS A 192 4.86 12.17 -27.35
N GLY A 193 5.47 11.01 -27.60
CA GLY A 193 6.85 10.91 -28.14
C GLY A 193 7.95 10.56 -27.13
N MET A 194 7.58 10.23 -25.89
CA MET A 194 8.51 9.79 -24.83
C MET A 194 8.85 8.29 -24.89
N ASP A 195 8.17 7.53 -25.75
CA ASP A 195 8.35 6.08 -25.94
C ASP A 195 9.72 5.68 -26.52
N HIS A 196 10.53 6.65 -26.96
CA HIS A 196 11.84 6.41 -27.56
C HIS A 196 13.01 6.47 -26.57
N HIS A 197 12.75 6.61 -25.26
CA HIS A 197 13.81 6.59 -24.26
C HIS A 197 14.35 5.16 -24.04
N PRO A 198 15.69 4.96 -24.05
CA PRO A 198 16.31 3.64 -23.87
C PRO A 198 16.13 3.05 -22.45
N THR A 199 15.77 3.90 -21.48
CA THR A 199 15.47 3.54 -20.09
C THR A 199 14.05 3.97 -19.74
N LYS A 200 13.34 3.15 -18.94
CA LYS A 200 11.99 3.50 -18.48
C LYS A 200 12.08 4.71 -17.55
N PRO A 201 11.41 5.83 -17.87
CA PRO A 201 11.57 7.06 -17.09
C PRO A 201 10.99 6.87 -15.69
N PHE A 202 11.71 7.39 -14.69
CA PHE A 202 11.13 7.66 -13.39
C PHE A 202 10.48 9.05 -13.45
N ILE A 203 9.18 9.13 -13.24
CA ILE A 203 8.41 10.37 -13.30
C ILE A 203 8.08 10.80 -11.88
N LEU A 204 8.53 11.99 -11.51
CA LEU A 204 8.20 12.65 -10.26
C LEU A 204 7.26 13.80 -10.55
N LEU A 205 6.05 13.74 -10.00
CA LEU A 205 5.10 14.85 -9.98
C LEU A 205 5.13 15.47 -8.59
N THR A 206 5.43 16.76 -8.51
CA THR A 206 5.43 17.50 -7.24
C THR A 206 4.54 18.73 -7.36
N ARG A 207 3.91 19.07 -6.25
CA ARG A 207 3.18 20.33 -6.13
C ARG A 207 4.15 21.42 -5.69
N THR A 208 4.12 22.54 -6.41
CA THR A 208 4.79 23.77 -5.98
C THR A 208 3.82 24.48 -5.04
N ASP A 209 4.12 24.48 -3.75
CA ASP A 209 3.36 25.27 -2.78
C ASP A 209 3.85 26.74 -2.93
N ASP A 210 3.20 27.55 -3.77
CA ASP A 210 3.32 29.02 -3.68
C ASP A 210 2.50 29.46 -2.45
N GLU A 211 3.16 30.04 -1.44
CA GLU A 211 2.56 30.46 -0.16
C GLU A 211 1.58 31.65 -0.26
N ASP A 212 1.18 32.07 -1.45
CA ASP A 212 0.27 33.21 -1.63
C ASP A 212 -1.18 32.76 -1.89
N GLU A 213 -2.04 33.00 -0.89
CA GLU A 213 -3.45 32.63 -0.75
C GLU A 213 -4.42 33.18 -1.83
N ALA A 214 -4.00 33.49 -3.05
CA ALA A 214 -4.88 34.08 -4.04
C ALA A 214 -4.54 33.75 -5.51
N GLN A 215 -4.58 32.47 -5.92
CA GLN A 215 -5.05 32.02 -7.26
C GLN A 215 -4.96 30.48 -7.51
N VAL A 216 -6.03 29.78 -7.12
CA VAL A 216 -6.85 28.70 -7.76
C VAL A 216 -6.30 27.64 -8.76
N GLU A 217 -5.05 27.63 -9.23
CA GLU A 217 -4.57 26.48 -10.03
C GLU A 217 -3.28 25.87 -9.46
N SER A 218 -3.41 24.71 -8.82
CA SER A 218 -2.28 23.89 -8.39
C SER A 218 -1.36 23.60 -9.58
N LYS A 219 -0.21 24.27 -9.64
CA LYS A 219 0.83 23.99 -10.65
C LYS A 219 1.61 22.75 -10.24
N TRP A 220 1.24 21.62 -10.84
CA TRP A 220 2.00 20.39 -10.78
C TRP A 220 3.19 20.46 -11.73
N VAL A 221 4.39 20.22 -11.22
CA VAL A 221 5.61 20.13 -12.02
C VAL A 221 5.96 18.65 -12.15
N HIS A 222 6.25 18.21 -13.37
CA HIS A 222 6.79 16.88 -13.62
C HIS A 222 8.30 16.96 -13.87
N GLN A 223 9.03 16.01 -13.30
CA GLN A 223 10.45 15.82 -13.53
C GLN A 223 10.69 14.38 -13.96
N ILE A 224 11.44 14.19 -15.04
CA ILE A 224 11.91 12.88 -15.49
C ILE A 224 13.31 12.70 -14.92
N LEU A 225 13.50 11.66 -14.11
CA LEU A 225 14.79 11.27 -13.57
C LEU A 225 15.33 10.12 -14.43
N ASN A 226 16.50 10.32 -15.04
CA ASN A 226 17.21 9.34 -15.88
C ASN A 226 18.22 8.52 -15.06
#